data_AF-A0AAV6JN46-F1
#
_entry.id   AF-A0AAV6JN46-F1
#
_cell.length_a   1.000
_cell.length_b   1.000
_cell.length_c   1.000
_cell.angle_alpha   90.00
_cell.angle_beta   90.00
_cell.angle_gamma   90.00
#
_symmetry.space_group_name_H-M   'P 1'
#
loop_
_entity.id
_entity.type
_entity.pdbx_description
1 polymer ?
#
loop_
_entity_poly.entity_id
_entity_poly.type
_entity_poly.pdbx_seq_one_letter_code
_entity_poly.pdbx_strand_id
1 'polypeptide(L)'
;MEMKTKSSDSAEKQGHVDFLEKKKRKGMTIEGYTIDGLSIAGHETCIILPTLNLAFDIGRCPQRAVSQQFLFISHGHMDHIGGLPMYVATRGLYRMAPPTIIVPTVIKECVEKLFEAHRAMDHSELKHNLIGLNVGEEFQLRKDLKVRAFRTYHGIPSQGYIVYSLRHKLKQEYVGLPDIQNAMSTLPPSLAGRVFTLTEEDMWLCLSEVDYPVHMGSRN
;
A
#
# COMPACT_ATOMS: atom_id res chain seq x y z
N MET A 1 14.71 -47.67 48.68
CA MET A 1 15.53 -47.10 47.60
C MET A 1 14.67 -47.13 46.34
N GLU A 2 14.01 -46.03 45.97
CA GLU A 2 14.54 -44.97 45.06
C GLU A 2 14.79 -45.55 43.65
N MET A 3 14.31 -44.99 42.53
CA MET A 3 13.97 -43.60 42.20
C MET A 3 12.78 -43.55 41.22
N LYS A 4 11.93 -42.54 41.38
CA LYS A 4 11.04 -42.04 40.32
C LYS A 4 11.85 -41.09 39.43
N THR A 5 11.99 -41.38 38.15
CA THR A 5 12.41 -40.39 37.13
C THR A 5 11.16 -39.91 36.38
N LYS A 6 10.72 -38.69 36.72
CA LYS A 6 9.75 -37.90 35.95
C LYS A 6 10.47 -36.69 35.34
N SER A 7 9.93 -36.26 34.21
CA SER A 7 10.07 -34.95 33.56
C SER A 7 11.42 -34.59 32.94
N SER A 8 11.51 -34.76 31.62
CA SER A 8 12.36 -33.90 30.77
C SER A 8 11.74 -33.68 29.37
N ASP A 9 10.99 -34.65 28.86
CA ASP A 9 10.57 -34.65 27.44
C ASP A 9 9.31 -33.80 27.11
N SER A 10 8.50 -33.43 28.12
CA SER A 10 7.30 -32.61 27.92
C SER A 10 7.57 -31.10 27.99
N ALA A 11 8.65 -30.66 28.63
CA ALA A 11 8.98 -29.24 28.78
C ALA A 11 9.66 -28.65 27.54
N GLU A 12 10.49 -29.45 26.83
CA GLU A 12 11.17 -29.01 25.61
C GLU A 12 10.22 -28.91 24.41
N LYS A 13 9.23 -29.81 24.29
CA LYS A 13 8.18 -29.70 23.28
C LYS A 13 7.25 -28.52 23.55
N GLN A 14 6.88 -28.26 24.80
CA GLN A 14 6.10 -27.07 25.15
C GLN A 14 6.87 -25.79 24.82
N GLY A 15 8.18 -25.75 25.14
CA GLY A 15 9.05 -24.61 24.84
C GLY A 15 9.25 -24.35 23.35
N HIS A 16 9.32 -25.38 22.51
CA HIS A 16 9.47 -25.23 21.05
C HIS A 16 8.16 -24.83 20.36
N VAL A 17 7.00 -25.26 20.88
CA VAL A 17 5.69 -24.83 20.38
C VAL A 17 5.38 -23.40 20.85
N ASP A 18 5.76 -23.03 22.08
CA ASP A 18 5.64 -21.67 22.63
C ASP A 18 6.63 -20.68 21.98
N PHE A 19 7.77 -21.13 21.45
CA PHE A 19 8.70 -20.29 20.69
C PHE A 19 8.19 -19.99 19.27
N LEU A 20 7.48 -20.93 18.65
CA LEU A 20 6.85 -20.75 17.34
C LEU A 20 5.54 -19.94 17.41
N GLU A 21 4.89 -19.89 18.57
CA GLU A 21 3.74 -19.00 18.81
C GLU A 21 4.14 -17.54 19.13
N LYS A 22 5.43 -17.24 19.36
CA LYS A 22 5.87 -15.89 19.70
C LYS A 22 6.21 -15.04 18.47
N LYS A 23 5.31 -14.07 18.26
CA LYS A 23 5.28 -12.96 17.28
C LYS A 23 4.69 -13.31 15.91
N LYS A 24 3.41 -13.73 15.90
CA LYS A 24 2.47 -13.08 14.97
C LYS A 24 2.52 -11.58 15.29
N ARG A 25 3.36 -10.82 14.57
CA ARG A 25 3.30 -9.35 14.59
C ARG A 25 1.89 -9.00 14.12
N LYS A 26 0.99 -8.78 15.06
CA LYS A 26 -0.34 -8.22 14.82
C LYS A 26 -0.07 -6.88 14.11
N GLY A 27 -0.62 -6.70 12.91
CA GLY A 27 -0.53 -5.42 12.21
C GLY A 27 -0.88 -4.26 13.15
N MET A 28 -0.22 -3.12 12.96
CA MET A 28 -0.50 -1.92 13.74
C MET A 28 -1.86 -1.35 13.31
N THR A 29 -2.66 -0.86 14.25
CA THR A 29 -3.89 -0.12 13.91
C THR A 29 -3.67 1.36 14.18
N ILE A 30 -3.83 2.21 13.18
CA ILE A 30 -3.73 3.67 13.29
C ILE A 30 -5.03 4.27 12.77
N GLU A 31 -5.73 5.07 13.59
CA GLU A 31 -7.00 5.73 13.21
C GLU A 31 -8.03 4.77 12.57
N GLY A 32 -8.09 3.53 13.08
CA GLY A 32 -9.00 2.49 12.58
C GLY A 32 -8.50 1.71 11.35
N TYR A 33 -7.32 2.03 10.81
CA TYR A 33 -6.72 1.32 9.68
C TYR A 33 -5.67 0.33 10.15
N THR A 34 -5.81 -0.92 9.71
CA THR A 34 -4.78 -1.93 9.88
C THR A 34 -3.65 -1.68 8.88
N ILE A 35 -2.45 -1.46 9.40
CA ILE A 35 -1.21 -1.30 8.68
C ILE A 35 -0.32 -2.48 9.06
N ASP A 36 0.13 -3.20 8.05
CA ASP A 36 1.12 -4.26 8.21
C ASP A 36 2.33 -3.90 7.35
N GLY A 37 3.54 -4.22 7.76
CA GLY A 37 4.71 -3.75 7.03
C GLY A 37 6.00 -4.44 7.40
N LEU A 38 6.95 -4.32 6.47
CA LEU A 38 8.36 -4.55 6.70
C LEU A 38 9.11 -3.46 5.96
N SER A 39 10.14 -2.93 6.61
CA SER A 39 11.04 -1.94 6.03
C SER A 39 12.40 -2.19 6.68
N ILE A 40 13.32 -2.68 5.87
CA ILE A 40 14.69 -3.02 6.25
C ILE A 40 15.56 -2.39 5.16
N ALA A 41 16.28 -1.33 5.52
CA ALA A 41 17.07 -0.53 4.59
C ALA A 41 17.97 -1.38 3.69
N GLY A 42 17.87 -1.22 2.37
CA GLY A 42 18.64 -1.94 1.38
C GLY A 42 18.23 -3.41 1.18
N HIS A 43 17.24 -3.91 1.92
CA HIS A 43 16.80 -5.30 1.85
C HIS A 43 15.38 -5.43 1.29
N GLU A 44 14.43 -4.71 1.90
CA GLU A 44 13.03 -4.74 1.50
C GLU A 44 12.20 -3.66 2.23
N THR A 45 11.39 -2.94 1.47
CA THR A 45 10.26 -2.15 1.97
C THR A 45 8.96 -2.61 1.31
N CYS A 46 7.94 -2.84 2.15
CA CYS A 46 6.57 -3.14 1.74
C CYS A 46 5.59 -2.81 2.89
N ILE A 47 4.78 -1.77 2.69
CA ILE A 47 3.74 -1.32 3.62
C ILE A 47 2.37 -1.69 3.04
N ILE A 48 1.52 -2.31 3.85
CA ILE A 48 0.27 -2.94 3.40
C ILE A 48 -0.88 -2.38 4.22
N LEU A 49 -1.95 -1.98 3.53
CA LEU A 49 -3.18 -1.50 4.11
C LEU A 49 -4.35 -2.36 3.63
N PRO A 50 -4.59 -3.53 4.28
CA PRO A 50 -5.54 -4.53 3.78
C PRO A 50 -6.97 -3.99 3.63
N THR A 51 -7.40 -3.10 4.54
CA THR A 51 -8.75 -2.52 4.53
C THR A 51 -8.99 -1.58 3.34
N LEU A 52 -7.91 -1.10 2.71
CA LEU A 52 -7.96 -0.26 1.53
C LEU A 52 -7.57 -1.01 0.25
N ASN A 53 -7.26 -2.31 0.36
CA ASN A 53 -6.85 -3.18 -0.73
C ASN A 53 -5.60 -2.66 -1.46
N LEU A 54 -4.66 -2.07 -0.71
CA LEU A 54 -3.49 -1.39 -1.26
C LEU A 54 -2.19 -1.74 -0.52
N ALA A 55 -1.09 -1.65 -1.26
CA ALA A 55 0.27 -1.71 -0.74
C ALA A 55 1.14 -0.60 -1.34
N PHE A 56 2.17 -0.22 -0.59
CA PHE A 56 3.24 0.68 -1.00
C PHE A 56 4.55 -0.07 -0.99
N ASP A 57 5.23 -0.05 -2.14
CA ASP A 57 6.44 -0.82 -2.43
C ASP A 57 6.26 -2.33 -2.22
N ILE A 58 7.17 -3.10 -2.83
CA ILE A 58 7.12 -4.56 -2.84
C ILE A 58 8.52 -5.18 -3.01
N GLY A 59 9.51 -4.77 -2.22
CA GLY A 59 10.90 -5.17 -2.45
C GLY A 59 11.16 -6.66 -2.72
N ARG A 60 10.60 -7.58 -1.92
CA ARG A 60 10.71 -9.05 -2.14
C ARG A 60 9.36 -9.75 -2.15
N CYS A 61 8.28 -9.00 -2.30
CA CYS A 61 6.92 -9.53 -2.38
C CYS A 61 6.55 -10.43 -1.18
N PRO A 62 6.26 -9.85 0.00
CA PRO A 62 5.80 -10.64 1.13
C PRO A 62 4.42 -11.22 0.81
N GLN A 63 4.15 -12.45 1.22
CA GLN A 63 2.91 -13.17 0.87
C GLN A 63 1.62 -12.39 1.16
N ARG A 64 1.61 -11.61 2.26
CA ARG A 64 0.51 -10.73 2.66
C ARG A 64 0.21 -9.58 1.68
N ALA A 65 1.17 -9.17 0.84
CA ALA A 65 1.00 -8.14 -0.19
C ALA A 65 0.29 -8.66 -1.44
N VAL A 66 0.39 -9.96 -1.71
CA VAL A 66 -0.20 -10.60 -2.89
C VAL A 66 -1.69 -10.35 -2.98
N SER A 67 -2.41 -10.25 -1.85
CA SER A 67 -3.85 -10.01 -1.86
C SER A 67 -4.27 -8.59 -2.23
N GLN A 68 -3.35 -7.61 -2.19
CA GLN A 68 -3.69 -6.21 -2.47
C GLN A 68 -3.86 -6.00 -3.98
N GLN A 69 -4.93 -5.31 -4.38
CA GLN A 69 -5.26 -5.04 -5.78
C GLN A 69 -4.48 -3.86 -6.34
N PHE A 70 -4.16 -2.87 -5.49
CA PHE A 70 -3.46 -1.66 -5.87
C PHE A 70 -2.08 -1.63 -5.24
N LEU A 71 -1.06 -1.41 -6.06
CA LEU A 71 0.32 -1.31 -5.61
C LEU A 71 0.90 0.02 -6.09
N PHE A 72 1.40 0.82 -5.15
CA PHE A 72 2.04 2.10 -5.44
C PHE A 72 3.54 1.99 -5.18
N ILE A 73 4.35 2.25 -6.19
CA ILE A 73 5.81 2.22 -6.09
C ILE A 73 6.33 3.63 -5.86
N SER A 74 7.18 3.82 -4.85
CA SER A 74 7.77 5.12 -4.53
C SER A 74 8.91 5.48 -5.49
N HIS A 75 9.81 4.52 -5.75
CA HIS A 75 10.99 4.69 -6.61
C HIS A 75 11.56 3.34 -7.09
N GLY A 76 12.58 3.40 -7.94
CA GLY A 76 13.14 2.25 -8.65
C GLY A 76 14.24 1.45 -7.94
N HIS A 77 14.54 1.67 -6.65
CA HIS A 77 15.53 0.84 -5.97
C HIS A 77 15.02 -0.61 -5.79
N MET A 78 15.95 -1.56 -5.81
CA MET A 78 15.65 -3.00 -5.81
C MET A 78 14.85 -3.43 -4.58
N ASP A 79 15.16 -2.87 -3.41
CA ASP A 79 14.45 -3.11 -2.16
C ASP A 79 13.05 -2.50 -2.10
N HIS A 80 12.63 -1.75 -3.11
CA HIS A 80 11.27 -1.21 -3.25
C HIS A 80 10.49 -1.87 -4.37
N ILE A 81 11.14 -2.21 -5.49
CA ILE A 81 10.46 -2.66 -6.70
C ILE A 81 10.71 -4.13 -7.05
N GLY A 82 11.73 -4.76 -6.46
CA GLY A 82 12.27 -6.06 -6.90
C GLY A 82 11.25 -7.20 -6.94
N GLY A 83 10.22 -7.17 -6.08
CA GLY A 83 9.19 -8.19 -6.01
C GLY A 83 8.06 -8.04 -7.04
N LEU A 84 8.10 -7.05 -7.93
CA LEU A 84 7.04 -6.83 -8.93
C LEU A 84 6.71 -8.08 -9.78
N PRO A 85 7.68 -8.79 -10.38
CA PRO A 85 7.40 -9.98 -11.18
C PRO A 85 6.78 -11.09 -10.33
N MET A 86 7.33 -11.33 -9.14
CA MET A 86 6.84 -12.34 -8.20
C MET A 86 5.40 -12.05 -7.77
N TYR A 87 5.08 -10.78 -7.50
CA TYR A 87 3.75 -10.34 -7.12
C TYR A 87 2.70 -10.65 -8.18
N VAL A 88 2.98 -10.28 -9.43
CA VAL A 88 2.07 -10.54 -10.56
C VAL A 88 1.97 -12.04 -10.86
N ALA A 89 3.10 -12.75 -10.87
CA ALA A 89 3.12 -14.20 -11.10
C ALA A 89 2.32 -14.96 -10.04
N THR A 90 2.51 -14.62 -8.74
CA THR A 90 1.80 -15.28 -7.63
C THR A 90 0.29 -15.02 -7.69
N ARG A 91 -0.13 -13.79 -8.04
CA ARG A 91 -1.56 -13.50 -8.28
C ARG A 91 -2.14 -14.31 -9.43
N GLY A 92 -1.38 -14.47 -10.52
CA GLY A 92 -1.75 -15.34 -11.65
C GLY A 92 -1.91 -16.80 -11.25
N LEU A 93 -0.96 -17.33 -10.47
CA LEU A 93 -0.99 -18.68 -9.92
C LEU A 93 -2.26 -18.92 -9.08
N TYR A 94 -2.65 -17.94 -8.28
CA TYR A 94 -3.86 -17.98 -7.45
C TYR A 94 -5.14 -17.58 -8.19
N ARG A 95 -5.08 -17.37 -9.51
CA ARG A 95 -6.22 -16.96 -10.35
C ARG A 95 -6.93 -15.70 -9.83
N MET A 96 -6.16 -14.79 -9.24
CA MET A 96 -6.64 -13.50 -8.78
C MET A 96 -6.77 -12.53 -9.96
N ALA A 97 -7.55 -11.47 -9.77
CA ALA A 97 -7.61 -10.40 -10.76
C ALA A 97 -6.20 -9.80 -11.01
N PRO A 98 -5.85 -9.43 -12.25
CA PRO A 98 -4.63 -8.68 -12.55
C PRO A 98 -4.52 -7.44 -11.65
N PRO A 99 -3.38 -7.19 -11.00
CA PRO A 99 -3.23 -6.02 -10.14
C PRO A 99 -3.10 -4.73 -10.95
N THR A 100 -3.41 -3.61 -10.32
CA THR A 100 -3.09 -2.27 -10.82
C THR A 100 -1.84 -1.77 -10.10
N ILE A 101 -0.78 -1.52 -10.85
CA ILE A 101 0.52 -1.06 -10.38
C ILE A 101 0.68 0.39 -10.82
N ILE A 102 0.91 1.27 -9.87
CA ILE A 102 1.12 2.70 -10.05
C ILE A 102 2.59 3.00 -9.77
N VAL A 103 3.25 3.66 -10.70
CA VAL A 103 4.67 3.99 -10.62
C VAL A 103 4.91 5.46 -10.98
N PRO A 104 6.03 6.08 -10.57
CA PRO A 104 6.47 7.34 -11.15
C PRO A 104 6.54 7.22 -12.66
N THR A 105 5.92 8.15 -13.40
CA THR A 105 5.87 8.10 -14.88
C THR A 105 7.25 7.90 -15.51
N VAL A 106 8.28 8.51 -14.92
CA VAL A 106 9.68 8.42 -15.36
C VAL A 106 10.25 7.00 -15.35
N ILE A 107 9.76 6.10 -14.50
CA ILE A 107 10.23 4.70 -14.44
C ILE A 107 9.29 3.73 -15.16
N LYS A 108 8.15 4.20 -15.68
CA LYS A 108 7.12 3.33 -16.27
C LYS A 108 7.68 2.42 -17.37
N GLU A 109 8.40 3.00 -18.33
CA GLU A 109 9.00 2.24 -19.43
C GLU A 109 10.02 1.19 -18.94
N CYS A 110 10.80 1.51 -17.90
CA CYS A 110 11.72 0.54 -17.29
C CYS A 110 10.97 -0.64 -16.67
N VAL A 111 9.82 -0.40 -16.04
CA VAL A 111 8.97 -1.46 -15.47
C VAL A 111 8.29 -2.29 -16.56
N GLU A 112 7.88 -1.68 -17.67
CA GLU A 112 7.38 -2.43 -18.84
C GLU A 112 8.45 -3.40 -19.34
N LYS A 113 9.69 -2.92 -19.52
CA LYS A 113 10.83 -3.75 -19.92
C LYS A 113 11.17 -4.85 -18.91
N LEU A 114 11.02 -4.59 -17.61
CA LEU A 114 11.20 -5.60 -16.55
C LEU A 114 10.23 -6.77 -16.75
N PHE A 115 8.95 -6.48 -17.01
CA PHE A 115 7.98 -7.54 -17.27
C PHE A 115 8.24 -8.26 -18.59
N GLU A 116 8.59 -7.54 -19.67
CA GLU A 116 8.97 -8.16 -20.94
C GLU A 116 10.15 -9.13 -20.79
N ALA A 117 11.19 -8.74 -20.03
CA ALA A 117 12.33 -9.61 -19.75
C ALA A 117 11.89 -10.90 -19.04
N HIS A 118 11.00 -10.80 -18.03
CA HIS A 118 10.47 -11.98 -17.36
C HIS A 118 9.58 -12.85 -18.26
N ARG A 119 8.72 -12.24 -19.08
CA ARG A 119 7.88 -12.97 -20.06
C ARG A 119 8.74 -13.76 -21.04
N ALA A 120 9.87 -13.20 -21.49
CA ALA A 120 10.79 -13.86 -22.39
C ALA A 120 11.51 -15.07 -21.75
N MET A 121 11.70 -15.07 -20.43
CA MET A 121 12.36 -16.17 -19.70
C MET A 121 11.40 -17.27 -19.25
N ASP A 122 10.25 -16.90 -18.67
CA ASP A 122 9.32 -17.82 -17.99
C ASP A 122 8.08 -18.15 -18.85
N HIS A 123 7.87 -17.46 -19.97
CA HIS A 123 6.71 -17.61 -20.85
C HIS A 123 5.34 -17.40 -20.17
N SER A 124 5.32 -16.80 -18.97
CA SER A 124 4.10 -16.41 -18.27
C SER A 124 3.53 -15.12 -18.85
N GLU A 125 2.19 -14.95 -18.82
CA GLU A 125 1.55 -13.74 -19.34
C GLU A 125 1.84 -12.50 -18.47
N LEU A 126 2.05 -12.71 -17.17
CA LEU A 126 2.22 -11.66 -16.16
C LEU A 126 1.19 -10.53 -16.34
N LYS A 127 -0.10 -10.87 -16.36
CA LYS A 127 -1.19 -9.90 -16.57
C LYS A 127 -1.23 -8.87 -15.45
N HIS A 128 -1.11 -7.60 -15.79
CA HIS A 128 -1.20 -6.46 -14.87
C HIS A 128 -1.64 -5.19 -15.62
N ASN A 129 -2.10 -4.19 -14.88
CA ASN A 129 -2.35 -2.85 -15.39
C ASN A 129 -1.26 -1.92 -14.83
N LEU A 130 -0.47 -1.27 -15.70
CA LEU A 130 0.61 -0.37 -15.29
C LEU A 130 0.27 1.09 -15.61
N ILE A 131 0.26 1.92 -14.57
CA ILE A 131 -0.10 3.34 -14.66
C ILE A 131 1.10 4.18 -14.21
N GLY A 132 1.51 5.13 -15.05
CA GLY A 132 2.41 6.21 -14.62
C GLY A 132 1.61 7.31 -13.94
N LEU A 133 2.07 7.79 -12.79
CA LEU A 133 1.47 8.91 -12.08
C LEU A 133 2.55 9.94 -11.76
N ASN A 134 2.38 11.18 -12.23
CA ASN A 134 3.28 12.29 -11.94
C ASN A 134 2.98 12.91 -10.58
N VAL A 135 3.98 13.57 -10.00
CA VAL A 135 3.80 14.42 -8.82
C VAL A 135 2.67 15.43 -9.06
N GLY A 136 1.74 15.52 -8.10
CA GLY A 136 0.56 16.38 -8.15
C GLY A 136 -0.66 15.73 -8.81
N GLU A 137 -0.50 14.64 -9.55
CA GLU A 137 -1.62 13.92 -10.14
C GLU A 137 -2.35 13.06 -9.11
N GLU A 138 -3.62 12.78 -9.39
CA GLU A 138 -4.50 11.97 -8.57
C GLU A 138 -4.91 10.69 -9.28
N PHE A 139 -4.99 9.60 -8.52
CA PHE A 139 -5.56 8.33 -8.93
C PHE A 139 -6.81 8.02 -8.10
N GLN A 140 -7.94 7.75 -8.77
CA GLN A 140 -9.18 7.39 -8.11
C GLN A 140 -9.21 5.87 -7.82
N LEU A 141 -9.09 5.47 -6.55
CA LEU A 141 -9.17 4.07 -6.13
C LEU A 141 -10.62 3.55 -6.12
N ARG A 142 -11.52 4.33 -5.53
CA ARG A 142 -12.97 4.06 -5.40
C ARG A 142 -13.71 5.39 -5.42
N LYS A 143 -15.04 5.41 -5.53
CA LYS A 143 -15.84 6.65 -5.58
C LYS A 143 -15.49 7.68 -4.50
N ASP A 144 -15.17 7.21 -3.30
CA ASP A 144 -14.90 7.99 -2.10
C ASP A 144 -13.41 8.08 -1.74
N LEU A 145 -12.51 7.41 -2.47
CA LEU A 145 -11.10 7.25 -2.09
C LEU A 145 -10.16 7.61 -3.25
N LYS A 146 -9.23 8.51 -2.98
CA LYS A 146 -8.22 8.99 -3.92
C LYS A 146 -6.81 8.81 -3.36
N VAL A 147 -5.84 8.80 -4.28
CA VAL A 147 -4.42 8.90 -3.98
C VAL A 147 -3.83 10.06 -4.75
N ARG A 148 -3.02 10.91 -4.11
CA ARG A 148 -2.28 11.99 -4.76
C ARG A 148 -0.78 11.73 -4.61
N ALA A 149 -0.03 11.82 -5.70
CA ALA A 149 1.44 11.75 -5.64
C ALA A 149 2.02 13.10 -5.19
N PHE A 150 3.07 13.07 -4.37
CA PHE A 150 3.80 14.26 -3.95
C PHE A 150 5.31 14.05 -4.03
N ARG A 151 6.05 15.16 -4.15
CA ARG A 151 7.50 15.13 -4.34
C ARG A 151 8.22 14.68 -3.08
N THR A 152 9.20 13.80 -3.24
CA THR A 152 10.22 13.46 -2.22
C THR A 152 11.61 13.82 -2.73
N TYR A 153 12.61 13.76 -1.84
CA TYR A 153 14.01 13.99 -2.18
C TYR A 153 14.80 12.70 -1.96
N HIS A 154 15.45 12.21 -3.00
CA HIS A 154 16.22 10.97 -3.00
C HIS A 154 17.29 10.99 -4.10
N GLY A 155 18.22 10.02 -4.08
CA GLY A 155 19.30 9.88 -5.07
C GLY A 155 18.82 9.52 -6.48
N ILE A 156 17.62 9.00 -6.62
CA ILE A 156 16.94 8.73 -7.90
C ILE A 156 15.54 9.35 -7.90
N PRO A 157 14.85 9.47 -9.06
CA PRO A 157 13.48 9.95 -9.09
C PRO A 157 12.58 9.16 -8.15
N SER A 158 11.93 9.87 -7.23
CA SER A 158 11.08 9.31 -6.18
C SER A 158 9.87 10.19 -5.94
N GLN A 159 8.80 9.57 -5.45
CA GLN A 159 7.61 10.27 -4.96
C GLN A 159 6.99 9.56 -3.77
N GLY A 160 6.30 10.32 -2.96
CA GLY A 160 5.41 9.82 -1.92
C GLY A 160 3.96 9.83 -2.37
N TYR A 161 3.10 9.23 -1.55
CA TYR A 161 1.67 9.16 -1.80
C TYR A 161 0.86 9.57 -0.60
N ILE A 162 -0.23 10.27 -0.88
CA ILE A 162 -1.25 10.63 0.09
C ILE A 162 -2.52 9.88 -0.28
N VAL A 163 -3.05 9.07 0.64
CA VAL A 163 -4.38 8.46 0.51
C VAL A 163 -5.39 9.25 1.31
N TYR A 164 -6.49 9.64 0.68
CA TYR A 164 -7.54 10.45 1.30
C TYR A 164 -8.93 10.10 0.79
N SER A 165 -9.91 10.30 1.67
CA SER A 165 -11.31 10.11 1.38
C SER A 165 -12.02 11.43 1.09
N LEU A 166 -12.95 11.42 0.15
CA LEU A 166 -13.81 12.56 -0.13
C LEU A 166 -15.10 12.40 0.67
N ARG A 167 -15.35 13.31 1.62
CA ARG A 167 -16.64 13.39 2.30
C ARG A 167 -17.42 14.60 1.85
N HIS A 168 -18.71 14.37 1.61
CA HIS A 168 -19.66 15.43 1.33
C HIS A 168 -20.31 15.86 2.63
N LYS A 169 -19.90 17.03 3.15
CA LYS A 169 -20.53 17.64 4.34
C LYS A 169 -21.51 18.69 3.88
N LEU A 170 -22.64 18.80 4.57
CA LEU A 170 -23.61 19.86 4.31
C LEU A 170 -22.92 21.23 4.47
N LYS A 171 -23.16 22.17 3.55
CA LYS A 171 -22.71 23.56 3.75
C LYS A 171 -23.30 24.11 5.03
N GLN A 172 -22.55 24.95 5.74
CA GLN A 172 -22.98 25.53 7.01
C GLN A 172 -24.31 26.28 6.90
N GLU A 173 -24.57 26.96 5.78
CA GLU A 173 -25.84 27.65 5.52
C GLU A 173 -27.07 26.74 5.47
N TYR A 174 -26.88 25.42 5.34
CA TYR A 174 -27.94 24.43 5.29
C TYR A 174 -28.07 23.59 6.57
N VAL A 175 -27.14 23.74 7.51
CA VAL A 175 -27.15 22.98 8.76
C VAL A 175 -28.34 23.41 9.62
N GLY A 176 -29.14 22.44 10.08
CA GLY A 176 -30.29 22.70 10.96
C GLY A 176 -31.56 23.16 10.25
N LEU A 177 -31.56 23.28 8.90
CA LEU A 177 -32.77 23.56 8.16
C LEU A 177 -33.61 22.28 7.94
N PRO A 178 -34.89 22.26 8.36
CA PRO A 178 -35.69 21.04 8.42
C PRO A 178 -35.99 20.40 7.05
N ASP A 179 -36.03 21.18 5.97
CA ASP A 179 -36.48 20.71 4.65
C ASP A 179 -35.33 20.35 3.68
N ILE A 180 -34.08 20.45 4.12
CA ILE A 180 -32.92 20.27 3.22
C ILE A 180 -32.80 18.82 2.75
N GLN A 181 -33.14 17.83 3.57
CA GLN A 181 -33.11 16.43 3.14
C GLN A 181 -34.13 16.12 2.04
N ASN A 182 -35.32 16.74 2.09
CA ASN A 182 -36.31 16.64 1.02
C ASN A 182 -35.86 17.39 -0.24
N ALA A 183 -35.24 18.57 -0.11
CA ALA A 183 -34.70 19.32 -1.25
C ALA A 183 -33.51 18.58 -1.91
N MET A 184 -32.71 17.84 -1.15
CA MET A 184 -31.61 17.03 -1.68
C MET A 184 -32.11 15.79 -2.43
N SER A 185 -33.19 15.15 -1.98
CA SER A 185 -33.72 13.93 -2.58
C SER A 185 -34.44 14.16 -3.92
N THR A 186 -34.88 15.40 -4.18
CA THR A 186 -35.50 15.80 -5.46
C THR A 186 -34.48 16.10 -6.56
N LEU A 187 -33.19 16.24 -6.22
CA LEU A 187 -32.12 16.48 -7.17
C LEU A 187 -31.32 15.18 -7.46
N PRO A 188 -30.73 15.05 -8.66
CA PRO A 188 -29.76 13.99 -8.93
C PRO A 188 -28.60 14.04 -7.92
N PRO A 189 -28.04 12.90 -7.47
CA PRO A 189 -27.00 12.88 -6.41
C PRO A 189 -25.78 13.76 -6.72
N SER A 190 -25.38 13.86 -8.00
CA SER A 190 -24.28 14.72 -8.43
C SER A 190 -24.59 16.21 -8.32
N LEU A 191 -25.85 16.60 -8.53
CA LEU A 191 -26.32 17.98 -8.42
C LEU A 191 -26.59 18.35 -6.96
N ALA A 192 -27.25 17.46 -6.21
CA ALA A 192 -27.50 17.61 -4.78
C ALA A 192 -26.19 17.79 -4.01
N GLY A 193 -25.16 17.00 -4.33
CA GLY A 193 -23.82 17.16 -3.78
C GLY A 193 -23.22 18.54 -4.05
N ARG A 194 -23.28 19.05 -5.29
CA ARG A 194 -22.71 20.37 -5.62
C ARG A 194 -23.46 21.54 -4.96
N VAL A 195 -24.78 21.44 -4.88
CA VAL A 195 -25.63 22.51 -4.35
C VAL A 195 -25.50 22.57 -2.83
N PHE A 196 -25.70 21.42 -2.16
CA PHE A 196 -25.90 21.38 -0.71
C PHE A 196 -24.66 20.98 0.09
N THR A 197 -23.63 20.42 -0.54
CA THR A 197 -22.47 19.88 0.17
C THR A 197 -21.15 20.54 -0.24
N LEU A 198 -20.21 20.61 0.69
CA LEU A 198 -18.79 20.84 0.46
C LEU A 198 -18.09 19.49 0.44
N THR A 199 -17.17 19.32 -0.50
CA THR A 199 -16.29 18.16 -0.51
C THR A 199 -15.09 18.48 0.36
N GLU A 200 -14.93 17.74 1.44
CA GLU A 200 -13.77 17.80 2.31
C GLU A 200 -12.90 16.56 2.12
N GLU A 201 -11.58 16.77 2.20
CA GLU A 201 -10.58 15.70 2.17
C GLU A 201 -10.36 15.21 3.61
N ASP A 202 -11.06 14.12 3.96
CA ASP A 202 -10.92 13.46 5.26
C ASP A 202 -9.95 12.29 5.12
N MET A 203 -9.14 12.03 6.17
CA MET A 203 -8.07 11.01 6.23
C MET A 203 -6.85 11.33 5.35
N TRP A 204 -5.66 11.31 5.94
CA TRP A 204 -4.38 11.48 5.24
C TRP A 204 -3.43 10.37 5.69
N LEU A 205 -3.25 9.35 4.86
CA LEU A 205 -2.11 8.43 5.01
C LEU A 205 -1.02 8.89 4.06
N CYS A 206 -0.01 9.54 4.63
CA CYS A 206 1.16 10.02 3.92
C CYS A 206 2.28 8.98 4.03
N LEU A 207 2.77 8.50 2.90
CA LEU A 207 3.95 7.66 2.83
C LEU A 207 5.00 8.34 1.96
N SER A 208 6.09 8.73 2.60
CA SER A 208 7.34 9.18 1.98
C SER A 208 8.49 8.45 2.61
N GLU A 209 9.46 8.07 1.79
CA GLU A 209 10.79 7.77 2.28
C GLU A 209 11.63 9.04 2.13
N VAL A 210 12.20 9.50 3.24
CA VAL A 210 13.15 10.61 3.26
C VAL A 210 14.49 10.00 3.65
N ASP A 211 15.27 9.60 2.66
CA ASP A 211 16.67 9.30 2.90
C ASP A 211 17.39 10.63 3.09
N TYR A 212 17.81 10.91 4.32
CA TYR A 212 18.75 11.99 4.57
C TYR A 212 20.02 11.70 3.78
N PRO A 213 20.58 12.67 3.02
CA PRO A 213 21.89 12.47 2.43
C PRO A 213 22.87 12.23 3.57
N VAL A 214 23.39 11.00 3.66
CA VAL A 214 24.55 10.72 4.50
C VAL A 214 25.70 11.46 3.83
N HIS A 215 25.98 12.69 4.26
CA HIS A 215 27.22 13.35 3.93
C HIS A 215 28.35 12.48 4.50
N MET A 216 28.89 11.57 3.68
CA MET A 216 30.22 11.05 3.90
C MET A 216 31.17 12.22 3.64
N GLY A 217 31.38 13.03 4.68
CA GLY A 217 32.47 13.98 4.71
C GLY A 217 33.76 13.19 4.57
N SER A 218 34.42 13.34 3.42
CA SER A 218 35.83 13.00 3.27
C SER A 218 36.59 13.78 4.34
N ARG A 219 37.08 13.10 5.36
CA ARG A 219 38.17 13.62 6.16
C ARG A 219 39.45 13.41 5.35
N ASN A 220 40.15 14.53 5.11
CA ASN A 220 41.51 14.59 4.56
C ASN A 220 42.44 13.58 5.21
#